data_AF-A0A6H2GRJ4-F1
#
_entry.id   AF-A0A6H2GRJ4-F1
#
_cell.length_a   1.000
_cell.length_b   1.000
_cell.length_c   1.000
_cell.angle_alpha   90.00
_cell.angle_beta   90.00
_cell.angle_gamma   90.00
#
_symmetry.space_group_name_H-M   'P 1'
#
loop_
_entity.id
_entity.type
_entity.pdbx_description
1 polymer ?
#
loop_
_entity_poly.entity_id
_entity_poly.type
_entity_poly.pdbx_seq_one_letter_code
_entity_poly.pdbx_strand_id
1 'polypeptide(L)'
;MKCFLLKENYSLLMLLLFSLLTHSTIAAAKKLEISINMDNEKLNESTQNNHVLGTGYVKSDGKSYVIVSSSAEKVPGQQATYIFRGKNNPQNRIAIRLGGEGWHPDKTGLGISSRINMLSKFELYFSNNYRVNPDVYLIHLFAKEVKTD
;
A
#
# COMPACT_ATOMS: atom_id res chain seq x y z
N MET A 1 18.76 47.04 -44.01
CA MET A 1 17.45 46.68 -43.40
C MET A 1 17.20 45.18 -43.20
N LYS A 2 17.95 44.24 -43.82
CA LYS A 2 17.77 42.79 -43.56
C LYS A 2 18.44 42.25 -42.28
N CYS A 3 19.52 42.89 -41.80
CA CYS A 3 20.23 42.44 -40.59
C CYS A 3 19.52 42.75 -39.26
N PHE A 4 18.63 43.75 -39.21
CA PHE A 4 17.92 44.12 -37.98
C PHE A 4 16.79 43.11 -37.67
N LEU A 5 16.05 42.69 -38.70
CA LEU A 5 14.97 41.71 -38.58
C LEU A 5 15.45 40.30 -38.18
N LEU A 6 16.68 39.91 -38.55
CA LEU A 6 17.26 38.64 -38.08
C LEU A 6 17.50 38.67 -36.57
N LYS A 7 18.02 39.78 -36.04
CA LYS A 7 18.47 39.91 -34.63
C LYS A 7 17.30 39.87 -33.62
N GLU A 8 16.16 40.46 -33.99
CA GLU A 8 14.94 40.44 -33.16
C GLU A 8 14.34 39.03 -33.07
N ASN A 9 14.33 38.27 -34.17
CA ASN A 9 13.80 36.91 -34.20
C ASN A 9 14.63 35.93 -33.35
N TYR A 10 15.96 36.07 -33.31
CA TYR A 10 16.80 35.26 -32.41
C TYR A 10 16.60 35.60 -30.93
N SER A 11 16.35 36.88 -30.63
CA SER A 11 16.12 37.34 -29.26
C SER A 11 14.79 36.80 -28.72
N LEU A 12 13.74 36.80 -29.57
CA LEU A 12 12.44 36.23 -29.22
C LEU A 12 12.51 34.70 -29.03
N LEU A 13 13.24 34.01 -29.91
CA LEU A 13 13.45 32.56 -29.83
C LEU A 13 14.23 32.16 -28.56
N MET A 14 15.27 32.91 -28.21
CA MET A 14 16.04 32.68 -26.99
C MET A 14 15.22 32.93 -25.73
N LEU A 15 14.33 33.94 -25.71
CA LEU A 15 13.41 34.17 -24.60
C LEU A 15 12.38 33.04 -24.44
N LEU A 16 11.87 32.50 -25.56
CA LEU A 16 10.97 31.35 -25.58
C LEU A 16 11.65 30.07 -25.08
N LEU A 17 12.91 29.83 -25.47
CA LEU A 17 13.69 28.69 -24.99
C LEU A 17 14.03 28.81 -23.49
N PHE A 18 14.32 30.03 -23.01
CA PHE A 18 14.53 30.27 -21.58
C PHE A 18 13.26 30.07 -20.75
N SER A 19 12.09 30.48 -21.25
CA SER A 19 10.83 30.26 -20.55
C SER A 19 10.44 28.79 -20.51
N LEU A 20 10.78 27.99 -21.53
CA LEU A 20 10.56 26.54 -21.51
C LEU A 20 11.45 25.81 -20.49
N LEU A 21 12.66 26.30 -20.22
CA LEU A 21 13.60 25.69 -19.26
C LEU A 21 13.23 25.95 -17.78
N THR A 22 12.45 26.99 -17.47
CA THR A 22 12.07 27.31 -16.07
C THR A 22 10.78 26.62 -15.61
N HIS A 23 10.03 25.97 -16.51
CA HIS A 23 8.76 25.32 -16.19
C HIS A 23 8.87 23.80 -16.00
N SER A 24 10.07 23.23 -15.98
CA SER A 24 10.25 21.85 -15.51
C SER A 24 10.05 21.81 -14.00
N THR A 25 8.81 21.76 -13.56
CA THR A 25 8.48 21.41 -12.18
C THR A 25 8.95 19.97 -11.97
N ILE A 26 9.97 19.79 -11.14
CA ILE A 26 10.31 18.48 -10.62
C ILE A 26 9.16 18.12 -9.69
N ALA A 27 8.13 17.47 -10.23
CA ALA A 27 7.10 16.87 -9.42
C ALA A 27 7.77 15.76 -8.62
N ALA A 28 8.17 16.06 -7.37
CA ALA A 28 8.66 15.05 -6.46
C ALA A 28 7.55 14.00 -6.31
N ALA A 29 7.82 12.78 -6.77
CA ALA A 29 6.89 11.68 -6.61
C ALA A 29 6.63 11.50 -5.11
N LYS A 30 5.40 11.73 -4.67
CA LYS A 30 5.01 11.52 -3.27
C LYS A 30 5.26 10.05 -2.94
N LYS A 31 6.19 9.79 -2.03
CA LYS A 31 6.67 8.43 -1.76
C LYS A 31 5.75 7.76 -0.75
N LEU A 32 5.18 6.62 -1.14
CA LEU A 32 4.47 5.71 -0.24
C LEU A 32 5.35 4.49 -0.01
N GLU A 33 5.70 4.22 1.24
CA GLU A 33 6.47 3.05 1.63
C GLU A 33 5.58 2.13 2.47
N ILE A 34 5.69 0.82 2.24
CA ILE A 34 5.08 -0.20 3.07
C ILE A 34 6.17 -1.15 3.55
N SER A 35 6.12 -1.51 4.82
CA SER A 35 6.95 -2.56 5.41
C SER A 35 6.09 -3.49 6.23
N ILE A 36 6.48 -4.76 6.29
CA ILE A 36 5.79 -5.79 7.08
C ILE A 36 6.86 -6.50 7.89
N ASN A 37 6.60 -6.64 9.19
CA ASN A 37 7.38 -7.45 10.11
C ASN A 37 6.49 -8.60 10.60
N MET A 38 6.93 -9.84 10.38
CA MET A 38 6.21 -11.02 10.83
C MET A 38 6.86 -11.55 12.09
N ASP A 39 6.05 -11.87 13.10
CA ASP A 39 6.56 -12.51 14.31
C ASP A 39 6.93 -13.95 13.95
N ASN A 40 8.11 -14.40 14.40
CA ASN A 40 8.64 -15.74 14.07
C ASN A 40 7.99 -16.85 14.93
N GLU A 41 6.72 -16.70 15.26
CA GLU A 41 5.97 -17.62 16.10
C GLU A 41 5.37 -18.76 15.29
N LYS A 42 5.46 -19.98 15.82
CA LYS A 42 4.81 -21.15 15.21
C LYS A 42 3.35 -21.18 15.60
N LEU A 43 2.48 -20.96 14.63
CA LEU A 43 1.04 -21.15 14.79
C LEU A 43 0.70 -22.63 14.98
N ASN A 44 -0.28 -22.90 15.82
CA ASN A 44 -0.76 -24.24 16.10
C ASN A 44 -2.29 -24.23 16.31
N GLU A 45 -2.87 -25.39 16.62
CA GLU A 45 -4.33 -25.55 16.73
C GLU A 45 -4.95 -24.77 17.88
N SER A 46 -4.16 -24.37 18.87
CA SER A 46 -4.60 -23.56 20.01
C SER A 46 -4.48 -22.05 19.77
N THR A 47 -3.89 -21.62 18.66
CA THR A 47 -3.77 -20.21 18.30
C THR A 47 -5.17 -19.58 18.23
N GLN A 48 -5.38 -18.56 19.05
CA GLN A 48 -6.67 -17.90 19.20
C GLN A 48 -6.99 -17.02 18.00
N ASN A 49 -8.28 -16.90 17.66
CA ASN A 49 -8.73 -15.93 16.68
C ASN A 49 -8.32 -14.52 17.10
N ASN A 50 -7.92 -13.69 16.14
CA ASN A 50 -7.33 -12.36 16.35
C ASN A 50 -5.95 -12.33 17.03
N HIS A 51 -5.23 -13.47 17.12
CA HIS A 51 -3.82 -13.45 17.47
C HIS A 51 -3.02 -12.61 16.47
N VAL A 52 -2.13 -11.73 16.93
CA VAL A 52 -1.30 -10.91 16.05
C VAL A 52 -0.18 -11.77 15.48
N LEU A 53 -0.12 -11.87 14.15
CA LEU A 53 0.91 -12.60 13.41
C LEU A 53 2.09 -11.73 13.02
N GLY A 54 1.85 -10.42 12.97
CA GLY A 54 2.81 -9.47 12.50
C GLY A 54 2.23 -8.07 12.43
N THR A 55 3.12 -7.13 12.18
CA THR A 55 2.84 -5.71 12.15
C THR A 55 3.28 -5.15 10.81
N GLY A 56 2.43 -4.33 10.20
CA GLY A 56 2.79 -3.55 9.03
C GLY A 56 2.89 -2.07 9.34
N TYR A 57 3.71 -1.36 8.57
CA TYR A 57 3.85 0.08 8.65
C TYR A 57 3.69 0.68 7.26
N VAL A 58 2.90 1.74 7.18
CA VAL A 58 2.77 2.57 5.98
C VAL A 58 3.36 3.93 6.29
N LYS A 59 4.26 4.39 5.43
CA LYS A 59 4.86 5.72 5.50
C LYS A 59 4.53 6.55 4.27
N SER A 60 4.18 7.82 4.46
CA SER A 60 3.95 8.79 3.38
C SER A 60 4.59 10.14 3.72
N ASP A 61 5.00 10.90 2.70
CA ASP A 61 5.53 12.26 2.84
C ASP A 61 4.39 13.28 3.08
N GLY A 62 3.71 13.15 4.23
CA GLY A 62 2.67 14.06 4.70
C GLY A 62 1.35 13.38 5.04
N LYS A 63 0.27 14.18 5.01
CA LYS A 63 -1.09 13.67 5.22
C LYS A 63 -1.58 12.94 3.97
N SER A 64 -2.06 11.72 4.16
CA SER A 64 -2.58 10.87 3.09
C SER A 64 -3.76 10.05 3.57
N TYR A 65 -4.67 9.76 2.66
CA TYR A 65 -5.64 8.69 2.86
C TYR A 65 -5.12 7.46 2.13
N VAL A 66 -4.92 6.36 2.85
CA VAL A 66 -4.29 5.15 2.31
C VAL A 66 -5.22 3.97 2.48
N ILE A 67 -5.24 3.10 1.47
CA ILE A 67 -5.82 1.77 1.53
C ILE A 67 -4.70 0.74 1.53
N VAL A 68 -4.72 -0.19 2.48
CA VAL A 68 -3.87 -1.39 2.50
C VAL A 68 -4.73 -2.61 2.19
N SER A 69 -4.27 -3.46 1.28
CA SER A 69 -5.04 -4.59 0.75
C SER A 69 -4.12 -5.68 0.22
N SER A 70 -4.72 -6.81 -0.19
CA SER A 70 -4.06 -7.93 -0.85
C SER A 70 -4.83 -8.33 -2.10
N SER A 71 -4.13 -8.88 -3.09
CA SER A 71 -4.73 -9.53 -4.26
C SER A 71 -5.12 -10.99 -4.01
N ALA A 72 -4.89 -11.51 -2.80
CA ALA A 72 -5.28 -12.85 -2.40
C ALA A 72 -6.81 -13.03 -2.37
N GLU A 73 -7.25 -14.29 -2.42
CA GLU A 73 -8.66 -14.67 -2.30
C GLU A 73 -9.23 -14.15 -0.98
N LYS A 74 -10.45 -13.58 -1.00
CA LYS A 74 -11.09 -13.09 0.23
C LYS A 74 -11.87 -14.19 0.92
N VAL A 75 -11.91 -14.13 2.24
CA VAL A 75 -12.87 -14.94 3.01
C VAL A 75 -14.28 -14.37 2.79
N PRO A 76 -15.25 -15.17 2.29
CA PRO A 76 -16.61 -14.69 2.05
C PRO A 76 -17.26 -14.12 3.31
N GLY A 77 -17.93 -12.97 3.18
CA GLY A 77 -18.64 -12.32 4.28
C GLY A 77 -17.75 -11.66 5.34
N GLN A 78 -16.42 -11.68 5.19
CA GLN A 78 -15.50 -11.01 6.11
C GLN A 78 -14.78 -9.84 5.45
N GLN A 79 -14.67 -8.74 6.19
CA GLN A 79 -14.00 -7.53 5.71
C GLN A 79 -12.49 -7.61 5.96
N ALA A 80 -11.72 -7.25 4.93
CA ALA A 80 -10.26 -7.21 4.97
C ALA A 80 -9.59 -8.52 5.43
N THR A 81 -10.24 -9.67 5.23
CA THR A 81 -9.70 -11.01 5.51
C THR A 81 -9.38 -11.74 4.22
N TYR A 82 -8.16 -12.24 4.12
CA TYR A 82 -7.63 -12.90 2.92
C TYR A 82 -7.10 -14.30 3.21
N ILE A 83 -7.17 -15.15 2.20
CA ILE A 83 -6.75 -16.56 2.21
C ILE A 83 -5.41 -16.65 1.50
N PHE A 84 -4.38 -17.04 2.24
CA PHE A 84 -3.06 -17.38 1.68
C PHE A 84 -2.90 -18.88 1.64
N ARG A 85 -2.40 -19.40 0.52
CA ARG A 85 -2.23 -20.83 0.27
C ARG A 85 -0.80 -21.26 0.57
N GLY A 86 -0.64 -22.49 1.06
CA GLY A 86 0.65 -23.07 1.37
C GLY A 86 1.51 -23.22 0.11
N LYS A 87 2.79 -22.88 0.23
CA LYS A 87 3.79 -23.02 -0.84
C LYS A 87 4.00 -24.49 -1.21
N ASN A 88 4.01 -25.38 -0.23
CA ASN A 88 4.28 -26.80 -0.43
C ASN A 88 3.00 -27.58 -0.76
N ASN A 89 1.85 -27.21 -0.18
CA ASN A 89 0.55 -27.79 -0.51
C ASN A 89 -0.53 -26.70 -0.66
N PRO A 90 -1.04 -26.43 -1.88
CA PRO A 90 -2.07 -25.41 -2.13
C PRO A 90 -3.43 -25.66 -1.46
N GLN A 91 -3.67 -26.86 -0.93
CA GLN A 91 -4.85 -27.17 -0.10
C GLN A 91 -4.71 -26.64 1.32
N ASN A 92 -3.48 -26.46 1.81
CA ASN A 92 -3.22 -25.78 3.07
C ASN A 92 -3.54 -24.29 2.93
N ARG A 93 -4.32 -23.76 3.87
CA ARG A 93 -4.80 -22.37 3.85
C ARG A 93 -4.55 -21.74 5.20
N ILE A 94 -4.24 -20.45 5.20
CA ILE A 94 -4.29 -19.58 6.37
C ILE A 94 -5.14 -18.37 6.01
N ALA A 95 -6.02 -17.96 6.93
CA ALA A 95 -6.75 -16.71 6.80
C ALA A 95 -6.11 -15.64 7.68
N ILE A 96 -5.91 -14.45 7.10
CA ILE A 96 -5.31 -13.31 7.79
C ILE A 96 -6.22 -12.10 7.58
N ARG A 97 -6.62 -11.48 8.68
CA ARG A 97 -7.40 -10.24 8.71
C ARG A 97 -6.48 -9.05 8.94
N LEU A 98 -6.59 -8.03 8.10
CA LEU A 98 -5.90 -6.77 8.31
C LEU A 98 -6.72 -5.87 9.25
N GLY A 99 -6.05 -5.14 10.14
CA GLY A 99 -6.69 -4.16 11.01
C GLY A 99 -5.70 -3.37 11.83
N GLY A 100 -6.13 -2.89 12.99
CA GLY A 100 -5.32 -2.10 13.90
C GLY A 100 -6.00 -0.79 14.26
N GLU A 101 -5.49 -0.13 15.30
CA GLU A 101 -6.04 1.13 15.76
C GLU A 101 -6.00 2.21 14.66
N GLY A 102 -7.11 2.92 14.48
CA GLY A 102 -7.25 3.96 13.44
C GLY A 102 -7.45 3.44 12.02
N TRP A 103 -7.47 2.11 11.81
CA TRP A 103 -7.78 1.50 10.52
C TRP A 103 -9.21 0.99 10.48
N HIS A 104 -9.89 1.27 9.38
CA HIS A 104 -11.29 0.91 9.18
C HIS A 104 -11.44 0.10 7.90
N PRO A 105 -12.43 -0.80 7.80
CA PRO A 105 -12.78 -1.43 6.54
C PRO A 105 -13.02 -0.39 5.45
N ASP A 106 -12.37 -0.55 4.31
CA ASP A 106 -12.58 0.33 3.17
C ASP A 106 -14.00 0.17 2.60
N LYS A 107 -14.60 1.26 2.10
CA LYS A 107 -15.98 1.28 1.59
C LYS A 107 -16.21 0.33 0.42
N THR A 108 -15.19 0.06 -0.38
CA THR A 108 -15.27 -0.90 -1.50
C THR A 108 -15.07 -2.36 -1.04
N GLY A 109 -14.84 -2.56 0.26
CA GLY A 109 -14.50 -3.85 0.85
C GLY A 109 -13.13 -4.37 0.41
N LEU A 110 -12.31 -3.55 -0.26
CA LEU A 110 -11.03 -3.98 -0.82
C LEU A 110 -9.98 -4.29 0.23
N GLY A 111 -10.02 -3.65 1.40
CA GLY A 111 -9.06 -3.85 2.50
C GLY A 111 -9.34 -2.95 3.68
N ILE A 112 -8.30 -2.43 4.32
CA ILE A 112 -8.41 -1.43 5.39
C ILE A 112 -7.95 -0.05 4.89
N SER A 113 -8.49 1.01 5.46
CA SER A 113 -8.15 2.38 5.13
C SER A 113 -7.99 3.26 6.37
N SER A 114 -7.11 4.25 6.25
CA SER A 114 -6.88 5.24 7.31
C SER A 114 -6.38 6.57 6.74
N ARG A 115 -6.62 7.66 7.47
CA ARG A 115 -5.94 8.94 7.26
C ARG A 115 -4.66 8.91 8.08
N ILE A 116 -3.52 8.82 7.39
CA ILE A 116 -2.20 8.73 8.01
C ILE A 116 -1.49 10.09 7.95
N ASN A 117 -0.64 10.35 8.94
CA ASN A 117 0.27 11.49 8.94
C ASN A 117 1.69 10.97 9.18
N MET A 118 2.51 10.94 8.13
CA MET A 118 3.87 10.39 8.12
C MET A 118 3.94 8.88 8.25
N LEU A 119 3.64 8.29 9.42
CA LEU A 119 3.80 6.85 9.69
C LEU A 119 2.56 6.31 10.40
N SER A 120 2.07 5.15 9.99
CA SER A 120 0.96 4.48 10.67
C SER A 120 1.14 2.97 10.67
N LYS A 121 0.81 2.38 11.81
CA LYS A 121 0.91 0.95 12.09
C LYS A 121 -0.41 0.26 11.78
N PHE A 122 -0.38 -0.88 11.12
CA PHE A 122 -1.49 -1.83 11.03
C PHE A 122 -1.03 -3.21 11.49
N GLU A 123 -1.96 -4.11 11.78
CA GLU A 123 -1.71 -5.43 12.32
C GLU A 123 -2.30 -6.50 11.39
N LEU A 124 -1.59 -7.62 11.31
CA LEU A 124 -2.02 -8.83 10.60
C LEU A 124 -2.51 -9.81 11.67
N TYR A 125 -3.82 -10.03 11.72
CA TYR A 125 -4.44 -10.92 12.68
C TYR A 125 -4.70 -12.29 12.08
N PHE A 126 -4.39 -13.34 12.82
CA PHE A 126 -4.84 -14.69 12.53
C PHE A 126 -6.36 -14.76 12.55
N SER A 127 -6.92 -15.44 11.56
CA SER A 127 -8.34 -15.76 11.47
C SER A 127 -8.51 -17.28 11.50
N ASN A 128 -9.33 -17.76 12.44
CA ASN A 128 -9.55 -19.20 12.66
C ASN A 128 -10.54 -19.85 11.66
N ASN A 129 -10.74 -19.22 10.50
CA ASN A 129 -11.64 -19.72 9.45
C ASN A 129 -11.19 -21.06 8.84
N TYR A 130 -9.90 -21.39 8.95
CA TYR A 130 -9.32 -22.64 8.48
C TYR A 130 -8.40 -23.21 9.57
N ARG A 131 -8.32 -24.55 9.63
CA ARG A 131 -7.30 -25.22 10.43
C ARG A 131 -5.92 -24.85 9.89
N VAL A 132 -5.03 -24.40 10.77
CA VAL A 132 -3.63 -24.13 10.41
C VAL A 132 -2.90 -25.45 10.24
N ASN A 133 -2.31 -25.65 9.06
CA ASN A 133 -1.46 -26.80 8.77
C ASN A 133 -0.01 -26.33 8.64
N PRO A 134 0.99 -27.15 8.99
CA PRO A 134 2.39 -26.81 8.76
C PRO A 134 2.66 -26.59 7.26
N ASP A 135 2.98 -25.36 6.88
CA ASP A 135 3.40 -24.97 5.54
C ASP A 135 4.10 -23.59 5.58
N VAL A 136 4.61 -23.14 4.43
CA VAL A 136 5.09 -21.77 4.25
C VAL A 136 4.03 -20.98 3.50
N TYR A 137 3.55 -19.88 4.10
CA TYR A 137 2.52 -19.03 3.51
C TYR A 137 3.12 -17.69 3.07
N LEU A 138 3.05 -17.39 1.77
CA LEU A 138 3.55 -16.11 1.26
C LEU A 138 2.46 -15.04 1.36
N ILE A 139 2.71 -14.03 2.19
CA ILE A 139 1.80 -12.90 2.39
C ILE A 139 2.24 -11.75 1.50
N HIS A 140 1.39 -11.37 0.55
CA HIS A 140 1.63 -10.23 -0.34
C HIS A 140 0.57 -9.16 -0.09
N LEU A 141 0.99 -7.99 0.36
CA LEU A 141 0.14 -6.82 0.57
C LEU A 141 0.62 -5.67 -0.32
N PHE A 142 -0.29 -4.75 -0.62
CA PHE A 142 0.01 -3.48 -1.26
C PHE A 142 -0.67 -2.33 -0.49
N ALA A 143 -0.11 -1.14 -0.61
CA ALA A 143 -0.71 0.10 -0.16
C ALA A 143 -0.92 1.04 -1.36
N LYS A 144 -2.02 1.79 -1.35
CA LYS A 144 -2.30 2.84 -2.34
C LYS A 144 -2.79 4.10 -1.65
N GLU A 145 -2.27 5.26 -2.06
CA GLU A 145 -2.90 6.53 -1.71
C GLU A 145 -4.18 6.71 -2.54
N VAL A 146 -5.21 7.25 -1.91
CA VAL A 146 -6.47 7.57 -2.56
C VAL A 146 -6.79 9.03 -2.30
N LYS A 147 -7.17 9.75 -3.36
CA LYS A 147 -7.65 11.12 -3.22
C LYS A 147 -8.97 11.07 -2.46
N THR A 148 -9.06 11.79 -1.35
CA THR A 148 -10.36 12.07 -0.73
C THR A 148 -10.91 13.29 -1.45
N ASP A 149 -12.06 13.14 -2.08
CA ASP A 149 -12.85 14.27 -2.59
C ASP A 149 -13.13 15.30 -1.47
#